data_AF-A0A925W8P0-F1
#
_entry.id   AF-A0A925W8P0-F1
#
_cell.length_a   1.000
_cell.length_b   1.000
_cell.length_c   1.000
_cell.angle_alpha   90.00
_cell.angle_beta   90.00
_cell.angle_gamma   90.00
#
_symmetry.space_group_name_H-M   'P 1'
#
loop_
_entity.id
_entity.type
_entity.pdbx_description
1 polymer ?
#
loop_
_entity_poly.entity_id
_entity_poly.type
_entity_poly.pdbx_seq_one_letter_code
_entity_poly.pdbx_strand_id
1 'polypeptide(L)' 'MDSELLVDTVRDERRLVQEALARLDAGTYGRCAVCQKEIDDERLEARPEVATCREHADARIGA' A
#
# COMPACT_ATOMS: atom_id res chain seq x y z
N MET A 1 16.62 -6.60 -25.30
CA MET A 1 16.06 -5.33 -24.80
C MET A 1 14.70 -5.54 -24.12
N ASP A 2 13.90 -6.54 -24.54
CA ASP A 2 12.64 -6.90 -23.85
C ASP A 2 12.81 -7.54 -22.48
N SER A 3 13.94 -8.22 -22.25
CA SER A 3 14.24 -8.89 -20.98
C SER A 3 14.58 -7.95 -19.83
N GLU A 4 15.04 -6.72 -20.11
CA GLU A 4 15.38 -5.74 -19.05
C GLU A 4 14.12 -5.03 -18.52
N LEU A 5 13.19 -4.67 -19.41
CA LEU A 5 11.90 -4.07 -19.07
C LEU A 5 11.07 -4.94 -18.11
N LEU A 6 11.08 -6.26 -18.33
CA LEU A 6 10.41 -7.24 -17.46
C LEU A 6 11.03 -7.35 -16.06
N VAL A 7 12.34 -7.11 -15.94
CA VAL A 7 13.03 -7.18 -14.64
C VAL A 7 12.71 -5.94 -13.80
N ASP A 8 12.60 -4.77 -14.42
CA ASP A 8 12.28 -3.54 -13.71
C ASP A 8 10.83 -3.52 -13.20
N THR A 9 9.86 -4.01 -13.97
CA THR A 9 8.46 -4.10 -13.50
C THR A 9 8.33 -4.99 -12.26
N VAL A 10 8.97 -6.16 -12.27
CA VAL A 10 8.99 -7.08 -11.11
C VAL A 10 9.70 -6.45 -9.91
N ARG A 11 10.74 -5.65 -10.16
CA ARG A 11 11.49 -4.96 -9.09
C ARG A 11 10.66 -3.87 -8.43
N ASP A 12 9.85 -3.13 -9.19
CA ASP A 12 8.91 -2.12 -8.68
C ASP A 12 7.78 -2.77 -7.87
N GLU A 13 7.16 -3.83 -8.38
CA GLU A 13 6.13 -4.58 -7.63
C GLU A 13 6.68 -5.10 -6.30
N ARG A 14 7.88 -5.70 -6.32
CA ARG A 14 8.56 -6.17 -5.11
C ARG A 14 8.79 -5.02 -4.11
N ARG A 15 9.14 -3.82 -4.58
CA ARG A 15 9.35 -2.66 -3.72
C ARG A 15 8.05 -2.22 -3.04
N LEU A 16 6.94 -2.21 -3.78
CA LEU A 16 5.62 -1.90 -3.23
C LEU A 16 5.22 -2.89 -2.12
N VAL A 17 5.47 -4.18 -2.33
CA VAL A 17 5.22 -5.22 -1.31
C VAL A 17 6.12 -5.04 -0.09
N GLN A 18 7.42 -4.75 -0.28
CA GLN A 18 8.34 -4.48 0.83
C GLN A 18 7.91 -3.27 1.65
N GLU A 19 7.38 -2.24 1.01
CA GLU A 19 6.90 -1.04 1.70
C GLU A 19 5.62 -1.32 2.51
N ALA A 20 4.73 -2.17 2.00
CA ALA A 20 3.56 -2.63 2.75
C ALA A 20 3.97 -3.47 3.98
N LEU A 21 4.96 -4.37 3.83
CA LEU A 21 5.52 -5.14 4.95
C LEU A 21 6.20 -4.22 5.98
N ALA A 22 6.95 -3.20 5.55
CA ALA A 22 7.55 -2.24 6.46
C ALA A 22 6.51 -1.47 7.28
N ARG A 23 5.31 -1.20 6.74
CA ARG A 23 4.20 -0.56 7.48
C ARG A 23 3.60 -1.49 8.54
N LEU A 24 3.55 -2.79 8.26
CA LEU A 24 3.18 -3.84 9.21
C LEU A 24 4.20 -3.92 10.36
N ASP A 25 5.49 -4.02 10.04
CA ASP A 25 6.57 -4.08 11.04
C ASP A 25 6.66 -2.81 11.89
N ALA A 26 6.41 -1.64 11.29
CA ALA A 26 6.37 -0.37 12.00
C ALA A 26 5.16 -0.21 12.94
N GLY A 27 4.20 -1.14 12.93
CA GLY A 27 2.96 -1.05 13.71
C GLY A 27 2.05 0.11 13.27
N THR A 28 2.33 0.68 12.10
CA THR A 28 1.52 1.75 11.46
C THR A 28 0.47 1.19 10.51
N TYR A 29 0.45 -0.12 10.33
CA TYR A 29 -0.61 -0.80 9.59
C TYR A 29 -1.96 -0.56 10.29
N GLY A 30 -2.96 -0.22 9.49
CA GLY A 30 -4.23 0.27 10.02
C GLY A 30 -4.18 1.69 10.57
N ARG A 31 -3.15 2.50 10.29
CA ARG A 31 -3.18 3.95 10.50
C ARG A 31 -3.03 4.71 9.19
N CYS A 32 -3.79 5.79 9.08
CA CYS A 32 -3.76 6.66 7.92
C CYS A 32 -2.41 7.39 7.82
N ALA A 33 -1.71 7.26 6.68
CA ALA A 33 -0.45 7.95 6.42
C ALA A 33 -0.58 9.49 6.41
N VAL A 34 -1.80 10.02 6.22
CA VAL A 34 -2.07 11.47 6.18
C VAL A 34 -2.45 12.03 7.54
N CYS A 35 -3.48 11.45 8.18
CA CYS A 35 -4.03 11.99 9.43
C CYS A 35 -3.68 11.17 10.69
N GLN A 36 -2.95 10.06 10.53
CA GLN A 36 -2.54 9.13 11.58
C GLN A 36 -3.65 8.54 12.46
N LYS A 37 -4.91 8.71 12.07
CA LYS A 37 -6.06 8.03 12.67
C LYS A 37 -6.08 6.56 12.28
N GLU A 38 -6.73 5.74 13.09
CA GLU A 38 -7.00 4.35 12.78
C GLU A 38 -7.87 4.22 11.51
N ILE A 39 -7.52 3.27 10.65
CA ILE A 39 -8.26 2.89 9.45
C ILE A 39 -9.24 1.81 9.88
N ASP A 40 -10.49 1.97 9.44
CA ASP A 40 -11.57 1.03 9.72
C ASP A 40 -11.20 -0.40 9.29
N ASP A 41 -11.41 -1.38 10.18
CA ASP A 41 -11.05 -2.79 9.94
C ASP A 41 -11.73 -3.34 8.69
N GLU A 42 -13.01 -2.99 8.47
CA GLU A 42 -13.80 -3.42 7.31
C GLU A 42 -13.15 -2.99 5.98
N ARG A 43 -12.39 -1.89 6.01
CA ARG A 43 -11.65 -1.35 4.87
C ARG A 43 -10.31 -2.05 4.67
N LEU A 44 -9.62 -2.41 5.75
CA LEU A 44 -8.38 -3.19 5.70
C LEU A 44 -8.65 -4.65 5.28
N GLU A 45 -9.79 -5.21 5.69
CA GLU A 45 -10.27 -6.52 5.24
C GLU A 45 -10.59 -6.53 3.75
N ALA A 46 -11.25 -5.48 3.25
CA ALA A 46 -11.56 -5.36 1.82
C ALA A 46 -10.33 -5.07 0.97
N ARG A 47 -9.41 -4.22 1.46
CA ARG A 47 -8.16 -3.85 0.79
C ARG A 47 -7.02 -3.63 1.79
N PRO A 48 -6.22 -4.67 2.08
CA PRO A 48 -5.13 -4.59 3.05
C PRO A 48 -3.98 -3.67 2.60
N GLU A 49 -3.87 -3.37 1.30
CA GLU A 49 -2.82 -2.49 0.79
C GLU A 49 -3.04 -0.99 1.08
N VAL A 50 -4.22 -0.59 1.58
CA VAL A 50 -4.54 0.83 1.77
C VAL A 50 -3.73 1.45 2.91
N ALA A 51 -3.02 2.53 2.59
CA ALA A 51 -2.29 3.33 3.57
C ALA A 51 -3.11 4.53 4.10
N THR A 52 -4.34 4.73 3.63
CA THR A 52 -5.12 5.94 3.93
C THR A 52 -6.55 5.60 4.36
N CYS A 53 -7.08 6.42 5.28
CA CYS A 53 -8.47 6.32 5.73
C CYS A 53 -9.44 6.77 4.62
N ARG A 54 -10.72 6.46 4.79
CA ARG A 54 -11.78 6.75 3.81
C ARG A 54 -11.86 8.24 3.42
N GLU A 55 -11.52 9.14 4.34
CA GLU A 55 -11.47 10.60 4.10
C GLU A 55 -10.30 11.02 3.18
N HIS A 56 -9.19 10.26 3.19
CA HIS A 56 -7.97 10.56 2.44
C HIS A 56 -7.69 9.50 1.35
N ALA A 57 -8.70 8.71 1.03
CA ALA A 57 -8.65 7.67 0.02
C ALA A 57 -8.87 8.26 -1.37
N ASP A 58 -7.82 8.84 -1.96
CA ASP A 58 -7.90 9.25 -3.36
C ASP A 58 -7.88 8.00 -4.25
N ALA A 59 -8.95 7.81 -5.02
CA ALA A 59 -9.37 6.55 -5.65
C ALA A 59 -8.50 6.06 -6.82
N ARG A 60 -7.20 6.37 -6.88
CA ARG A 60 -6.38 6.16 -8.09
C ARG A 60 -5.35 5.05 -8.06
N ILE A 61 -5.27 4.24 -7.00
CA ILE A 61 -4.31 3.11 -7.00
C ILE A 61 -5.10 1.82 -7.23
N GLY A 62 -5.17 1.47 -8.50
CA GLY A 62 -5.91 0.35 -9.08
C GLY A 62 -5.97 0.54 -10.59
N ALA A 63 -4.80 0.69 -11.21
CA ALA A 63 -4.61 0.59 -12.64
C ALA A 63 -3.92 -0.74 -12.94
#